data_AF-W6L900-F1
#
_entry.id   AF-W6L900-F1
#
_cell.length_a   1.000
_cell.length_b   1.000
_cell.length_c   1.000
_cell.angle_alpha   90.00
_cell.angle_beta   90.00
_cell.angle_gamma   90.00
#
_symmetry.space_group_name_H-M   'P 1'
#
loop_
_entity.id
_entity.type
_entity.pdbx_description
1 polymer ?
#
loop_
_entity_poly.entity_id
_entity_poly.type
_entity_poly.pdbx_seq_one_letter_code
_entity_poly.pdbx_strand_id
1 'polypeptide(L)'
;MPKLSNDEGTRDDSELDSLAYRERRGFSPLISESFFFPIPIPILFMYGDNKYAMQHSPQWCEYITSVKRVEDGISNVIKIEGGGHWFFAEPNCSREVSKHVVDFIKAPTK
;
A
#
# COMPACT_ATOMS: atom_id res chain seq x y z
N MET A 1 -20.07 19.23 -58.21
CA MET A 1 -19.13 19.03 -57.10
C MET A 1 -19.89 19.12 -55.78
N PRO A 2 -20.10 17.99 -55.07
CA PRO A 2 -20.68 18.00 -53.74
C PRO A 2 -19.59 18.03 -52.66
N LYS A 3 -19.87 18.74 -51.56
CA LYS A 3 -19.04 18.87 -50.36
C LYS A 3 -19.06 17.56 -49.58
N LEU A 4 -17.88 17.05 -49.20
CA LEU A 4 -17.73 16.00 -48.17
C LEU A 4 -17.83 16.67 -46.79
N SER A 5 -18.87 16.31 -46.05
CA SER A 5 -19.01 16.60 -44.62
C SER A 5 -18.12 15.65 -43.82
N ASN A 6 -17.15 16.19 -43.08
CA ASN A 6 -16.46 15.45 -42.04
C ASN A 6 -17.38 15.41 -40.81
N ASP A 7 -17.96 14.24 -40.57
CA ASP A 7 -18.71 13.91 -39.36
C ASP A 7 -17.70 13.36 -38.34
N GLU A 8 -17.06 14.25 -37.58
CA GLU A 8 -16.27 13.86 -36.41
C GLU A 8 -17.24 13.62 -35.25
N GLY A 9 -17.79 12.41 -35.20
CA GLY A 9 -18.41 11.91 -33.99
C GLY A 9 -17.37 11.84 -32.88
N THR A 10 -17.48 12.76 -31.92
CA THR A 10 -16.69 12.81 -30.69
C THR A 10 -16.78 11.46 -29.99
N ARG A 11 -15.73 10.64 -30.13
CA ARG A 11 -15.56 9.46 -29.28
C ARG A 11 -15.25 9.97 -27.88
N ASP A 12 -16.03 9.50 -26.92
CA ASP A 12 -15.81 9.77 -25.50
C ASP A 12 -14.55 9.01 -25.07
N ASP A 13 -13.42 9.71 -25.09
CA ASP A 13 -12.10 9.20 -24.71
C ASP A 13 -11.99 8.89 -23.20
N SER A 14 -13.03 9.15 -22.40
CA SER A 14 -13.01 8.94 -20.94
C SER A 14 -13.06 7.47 -20.51
N GLU A 15 -13.60 6.56 -21.33
CA GLU A 15 -13.60 5.11 -21.03
C GLU A 15 -12.27 4.42 -21.40
N LEU A 16 -11.56 4.92 -22.42
CA LEU A 16 -10.24 4.41 -22.80
C LEU A 16 -9.17 4.83 -21.80
N ASP A 17 -9.29 6.03 -21.22
CA ASP A 17 -8.36 6.51 -20.20
C ASP A 17 -8.54 5.76 -18.87
N SER A 18 -9.76 5.36 -18.52
CA SER A 18 -10.03 4.58 -17.30
C SER A 18 -9.69 3.09 -17.41
N LEU A 19 -9.67 2.51 -18.63
CA LEU A 19 -9.09 1.19 -18.88
C LEU A 19 -7.55 1.23 -18.92
N ALA A 20 -6.95 2.29 -19.48
CA ALA A 20 -5.50 2.50 -19.43
C ALA A 20 -4.98 2.81 -18.02
N TYR A 21 -5.81 3.43 -17.16
CA TYR A 21 -5.48 3.68 -15.75
C TYR A 21 -5.44 2.40 -14.91
N ARG A 22 -6.10 1.33 -15.37
CA ARG A 22 -6.11 0.02 -14.69
C ARG A 22 -4.87 -0.83 -14.96
N GLU A 23 -4.04 -0.48 -15.94
CA GLU A 23 -2.95 -1.35 -16.41
C GLU A 23 -1.52 -0.81 -16.22
N ARG A 24 -1.32 0.35 -15.58
CA ARG A 24 0.03 0.90 -15.32
C ARG A 24 0.29 1.33 -13.89
N ARG A 25 0.13 0.41 -12.95
CA ARG A 25 0.91 0.46 -11.69
C ARG A 25 1.98 -0.64 -11.71
N GLY A 26 2.87 -0.51 -12.70
CA GLY A 26 4.15 -1.20 -12.70
C GLY A 26 4.92 -0.76 -11.46
N PHE A 27 5.31 -1.75 -10.68
CA PHE A 27 6.02 -1.61 -9.43
C PHE A 27 7.18 -0.60 -9.52
N SER A 28 7.39 0.16 -8.44
CA SER A 28 8.51 1.09 -8.30
C SER A 28 9.83 0.46 -8.73
N PRO A 29 10.75 1.18 -9.42
CA PRO A 29 11.96 0.62 -10.07
C PRO A 29 13.01 0.00 -9.12
N LEU A 30 12.71 -0.15 -7.83
CA LEU A 30 13.46 -0.94 -6.85
C LEU A 30 12.86 -2.34 -6.62
N ILE A 31 11.78 -2.68 -7.32
CA ILE A 31 11.07 -3.95 -7.25
C ILE A 31 11.30 -4.64 -8.61
N SER A 32 12.45 -5.30 -8.77
CA SER A 32 12.60 -6.24 -9.88
C SER A 32 11.66 -7.42 -9.62
N GLU A 33 10.88 -7.82 -10.64
CA GLU A 33 9.93 -8.94 -10.60
C GLU A 33 10.52 -10.23 -9.99
N SER A 34 11.85 -10.40 -10.06
CA SER A 34 12.58 -11.58 -9.59
C SER A 34 12.66 -11.77 -8.06
N PHE A 35 12.30 -10.78 -7.23
CA PHE A 35 12.46 -10.88 -5.76
C PHE A 35 11.19 -10.54 -4.96
N PHE A 36 10.06 -10.30 -5.63
CA PHE A 36 8.81 -9.96 -4.94
C PHE A 36 7.84 -11.13 -5.00
N PHE A 37 7.87 -11.97 -3.97
CA PHE A 37 6.88 -13.04 -3.81
C PHE A 37 5.65 -12.47 -3.10
N PRO A 38 4.44 -12.57 -3.66
CA PRO A 38 3.23 -12.19 -2.96
C PRO A 38 3.12 -13.04 -1.68
N ILE A 39 3.07 -12.35 -0.54
CA ILE A 39 3.00 -12.99 0.76
C ILE A 39 1.52 -13.34 1.02
N PRO A 40 1.12 -14.64 1.08
CA PRO A 40 -0.27 -15.03 1.26
C PRO A 40 -0.73 -14.95 2.72
N ILE A 41 0.08 -14.38 3.61
CA ILE A 41 -0.25 -14.16 5.01
C ILE A 41 -0.55 -12.67 5.26
N PRO A 42 -1.53 -12.36 6.12
CA PRO A 42 -1.76 -11.00 6.60
C PRO A 42 -0.50 -10.40 7.25
N ILE A 43 -0.28 -9.09 7.06
CA ILE A 43 0.91 -8.39 7.51
C ILE A 43 0.52 -7.22 8.42
N LEU A 44 0.99 -7.25 9.66
CA LEU A 44 1.09 -6.06 10.51
C LEU A 44 2.52 -5.55 10.48
N PHE A 45 2.75 -4.43 9.80
CA PHE A 45 4.06 -3.77 9.78
C PHE A 45 4.06 -2.56 10.69
N MET A 46 4.89 -2.57 11.73
CA MET A 46 5.01 -1.47 12.69
C MET A 46 6.41 -0.88 12.66
N TYR A 47 6.52 0.43 12.80
CA TYR A 47 7.81 1.10 12.93
C TYR A 47 7.70 2.37 13.77
N GLY A 48 8.73 2.65 14.58
CA GLY A 48 8.88 3.93 15.26
C GLY A 48 9.34 5.05 14.32
N ASP A 49 8.88 6.28 14.54
CA ASP A 49 9.24 7.45 13.71
C ASP A 49 10.37 8.32 14.27
N ASN A 50 10.78 8.10 15.51
CA ASN A 50 11.85 8.84 16.17
C ASN A 50 13.20 8.10 16.04
N LYS A 51 13.68 7.96 14.80
CA LYS A 51 14.97 7.35 14.51
C LYS A 51 15.70 8.01 13.35
N TYR A 52 17.03 7.96 13.38
CA TYR A 52 17.89 8.62 12.41
C TYR A 52 17.73 8.08 10.98
N ALA A 53 17.39 6.80 10.82
CA ALA A 53 17.23 6.17 9.52
C ALA A 53 16.04 5.22 9.48
N MET A 54 15.26 5.29 8.40
CA MET A 54 14.23 4.31 8.07
C MET A 54 14.87 3.20 7.23
N GLN A 55 14.94 1.99 7.79
CA GLN A 55 15.48 0.80 7.11
C GLN A 55 14.38 0.01 6.35
N HIS A 56 13.33 0.71 5.93
CA HIS A 56 12.26 0.16 5.09
C HIS A 56 11.95 1.16 3.97
N SER A 57 11.43 0.66 2.86
CA SER A 57 11.06 1.51 1.73
C SER A 57 9.64 2.06 1.88
N PRO A 58 9.37 3.32 1.50
CA PRO A 58 8.00 3.83 1.42
C PRO A 58 7.09 2.95 0.54
N GLN A 59 7.65 2.36 -0.52
CA GLN A 59 6.99 1.43 -1.42
C GLN A 59 6.45 0.19 -0.69
N TRP A 60 7.18 -0.32 0.31
CA TRP A 60 6.71 -1.44 1.13
C TRP A 60 5.46 -1.06 1.92
N CYS A 61 5.45 0.14 2.51
CA CYS A 61 4.29 0.64 3.25
C CYS A 61 3.08 0.87 2.33
N GLU A 62 3.32 1.42 1.13
CA GLU A 62 2.27 1.60 0.12
C GLU A 62 1.69 0.26 -0.35
N TYR A 63 2.53 -0.73 -0.61
CA TYR A 63 2.09 -2.07 -0.98
C TYR A 63 1.17 -2.69 0.08
N ILE A 64 1.56 -2.65 1.36
CA ILE A 64 0.74 -3.23 2.43
C ILE A 64 -0.62 -2.52 2.51
N THR A 65 -0.63 -1.19 2.48
CA THR A 65 -1.86 -0.41 2.69
C THR A 65 -2.78 -0.38 1.47
N SER A 66 -2.24 -0.38 0.26
CA SER A 66 -3.00 -0.21 -0.99
C SER A 66 -3.27 -1.51 -1.73
N VAL A 67 -2.51 -2.57 -1.45
CA VAL A 67 -2.68 -3.89 -2.10
C VAL A 67 -3.11 -4.92 -1.05
N LYS A 68 -2.24 -5.26 -0.09
CA LYS A 68 -2.52 -6.35 0.88
C LYS A 68 -3.79 -6.11 1.68
N ARG A 69 -3.96 -4.91 2.25
CA ARG A 69 -5.15 -4.56 3.04
C ARG A 69 -6.44 -4.63 2.22
N VAL A 70 -6.38 -4.30 0.94
CA VAL A 70 -7.55 -4.38 0.04
C VAL A 70 -7.94 -5.84 -0.17
N GLU A 71 -6.94 -6.73 -0.34
CA GLU A 71 -7.14 -8.17 -0.53
C GLU A 71 -7.66 -8.87 0.74
N ASP A 72 -6.97 -8.71 1.87
CA ASP A 72 -7.25 -9.48 3.10
C ASP A 72 -8.12 -8.74 4.13
N GLY A 73 -8.32 -7.44 3.96
CA GLY A 73 -9.09 -6.58 4.85
C GLY A 73 -8.41 -6.21 6.18
N ILE A 74 -7.25 -6.80 6.51
CA ILE A 74 -6.67 -6.73 7.87
C ILE A 74 -5.19 -6.34 7.91
N SER A 75 -4.44 -6.52 6.82
CA SER A 75 -3.06 -6.05 6.70
C SER A 75 -2.98 -4.55 6.94
N ASN A 76 -1.93 -4.09 7.63
CA ASN A 76 -1.80 -2.69 7.95
C ASN A 76 -0.35 -2.26 8.22
N VAL A 77 -0.13 -0.95 8.07
CA VAL A 77 1.12 -0.27 8.43
C VAL A 77 0.82 0.72 9.54
N ILE A 78 1.57 0.64 10.64
CA ILE A 78 1.40 1.53 11.79
C ILE A 78 2.72 2.20 12.12
N LYS A 79 2.70 3.53 12.08
CA LYS A 79 3.79 4.38 12.55
C LYS A 79 3.57 4.67 14.03
N ILE A 80 4.51 4.28 14.87
CA ILE A 80 4.46 4.51 16.31
C ILE A 80 5.13 5.85 16.61
N GLU A 81 4.31 6.83 17.00
CA GLU A 81 4.76 8.20 17.24
C GLU A 81 5.70 8.28 18.46
N GLY A 82 6.85 8.93 18.27
CA GLY A 82 7.87 9.04 19.31
C GLY A 82 8.70 7.77 19.52
N GLY A 83 8.33 6.66 18.89
CA GLY A 83 9.02 5.37 19.04
C GLY A 83 10.35 5.33 18.29
N GLY A 84 11.39 4.77 18.91
CA GLY A 84 12.69 4.57 18.28
C GLY A 84 12.81 3.30 17.43
N HIS A 85 14.04 2.85 17.21
CA HIS A 85 14.29 1.54 16.57
C HIS A 85 13.71 0.39 17.40
N TRP A 86 13.70 0.54 18.73
CA TRP A 86 13.20 -0.44 19.69
C TRP A 86 11.83 -0.05 20.29
N PHE A 87 10.99 0.64 19.52
CA PHE A 87 9.69 1.17 19.96
C PHE A 87 8.81 0.17 20.72
N PHE A 88 8.92 -1.13 20.45
CA PHE A 88 8.16 -2.18 21.15
C PHE A 88 8.62 -2.44 22.59
N ALA A 89 9.86 -2.10 22.93
CA ALA A 89 10.44 -2.25 24.26
C ALA A 89 10.38 -0.96 25.09
N GLU A 90 10.03 0.16 24.46
CA GLU A 90 9.96 1.47 25.11
C GLU A 90 8.69 1.58 25.99
N PRO A 91 8.79 1.97 27.27
CA PRO A 91 7.63 2.00 28.18
C PRO A 91 6.46 2.86 27.68
N ASN A 92 6.74 4.00 27.06
CA ASN A 92 5.76 4.93 26.50
C ASN A 92 5.01 4.37 25.28
N CYS A 93 5.61 3.44 24.53
CA CYS A 93 5.03 2.88 23.31
C CYS A 93 4.49 1.46 23.49
N SER A 94 5.04 0.69 24.44
CA SER A 94 4.73 -0.73 24.66
C SER A 94 3.24 -1.06 24.74
N ARG A 95 2.44 -0.21 25.39
CA ARG A 95 0.99 -0.39 25.53
C ARG A 95 0.27 -0.26 24.19
N GLU A 96 0.61 0.76 23.41
CA GLU A 96 0.05 1.01 22.09
C GLU A 96 0.42 -0.12 21.12
N VAL A 97 1.70 -0.50 21.09
CA VAL A 97 2.20 -1.62 20.28
C VAL A 97 1.46 -2.91 20.61
N SER A 98 1.33 -3.24 21.91
CA SER A 98 0.64 -4.45 22.35
C SER A 98 -0.83 -4.44 21.93
N LYS A 99 -1.50 -3.28 22.01
CA LYS A 99 -2.87 -3.13 21.55
C LYS A 99 -2.99 -3.44 20.05
N HIS A 100 -2.13 -2.87 19.22
CA HIS A 100 -2.15 -3.12 17.79
C HIS A 100 -1.90 -4.59 17.42
N VAL A 101 -0.99 -5.27 18.12
CA VAL A 101 -0.76 -6.70 17.95
C VAL A 101 -2.01 -7.51 18.31
N VAL A 102 -2.65 -7.21 19.44
CA VAL A 102 -3.85 -7.92 19.88
C VAL A 102 -5.03 -7.67 18.92
N ASP A 103 -5.23 -6.43 18.51
CA ASP A 103 -6.30 -6.05 17.56
C ASP A 103 -6.11 -6.75 16.22
N PHE A 104 -4.86 -6.85 15.73
CA PHE A 104 -4.54 -7.56 14.50
C PHE A 104 -4.77 -9.07 14.59
N ILE A 105 -4.35 -9.72 15.68
CA ILE A 105 -4.56 -11.17 15.89
C ILE A 105 -6.05 -11.52 15.99
N LYS A 106 -6.85 -10.63 16.60
CA LYS A 106 -8.30 -10.83 16.77
C LYS A 106 -9.13 -10.41 15.56
N ALA A 107 -8.51 -9.77 14.55
CA ALA A 107 -9.23 -9.29 13.40
C ALA A 107 -9.83 -10.48 12.61
N PRO A 108 -11.12 -10.43 12.25
CA PRO A 108 -11.70 -11.45 11.40
C PRO A 108 -11.05 -11.38 10.02
N THR A 109 -10.53 -12.50 9.54
CA THR A 109 -10.09 -12.66 8.15
C THR A 109 -11.31 -12.66 7.23
N LYS A 110 -11.23 -11.94 6.11
CA LYS A 110 -12.24 -11.99 5.05
C LYS A 110 -12.29 -13.35 4.35
#